data_AF-D4CNF7-F1
#
_entry.id   AF-D4CNF7-F1
#
_cell.length_a   1.000
_cell.length_b   1.000
_cell.length_c   1.000
_cell.angle_alpha   90.00
_cell.angle_beta   90.00
_cell.angle_gamma   90.00
#
_symmetry.space_group_name_H-M   'P 1'
#
loop_
_entity.id
_entity.type
_entity.pdbx_description
1 polymer ?
#
loop_
_entity_poly.entity_id
_entity_poly.type
_entity_poly.pdbx_seq_one_letter_code
_entity_poly.pdbx_strand_id
1 'polypeptide(L)' 'MSSVTRRISEIKQPRGGFIKPSQFKSCTFNDQCTLNESENIHAFIIGLVVDYMFSMEQWGEIISSQTPSYS' A
#
# COMPACT_ATOMS: atom_id res chain seq x y z
N MET A 1 -27.50 -9.77 -20.87
CA MET A 1 -26.71 -10.04 -19.64
C MET A 1 -25.28 -9.56 -19.87
N SER A 2 -24.81 -8.59 -19.09
CA SER A 2 -23.39 -8.20 -19.11
C SER A 2 -22.58 -9.23 -18.30
N SER A 3 -21.62 -9.88 -18.95
CA SER A 3 -20.73 -10.83 -18.28
C SER A 3 -19.69 -10.08 -17.44
N VAL A 4 -19.26 -10.68 -16.34
CA VAL A 4 -18.19 -10.16 -15.46
C VAL A 4 -16.92 -9.88 -16.27
N THR A 5 -16.60 -10.73 -17.25
CA THR A 5 -15.47 -10.59 -18.16
C THR A 5 -15.56 -9.33 -19.01
N ARG A 6 -16.75 -8.99 -19.50
CA ARG A 6 -16.98 -7.78 -20.30
C ARG A 6 -16.84 -6.53 -19.45
N ARG A 7 -17.33 -6.56 -18.21
CA ARG A 7 -17.24 -5.45 -17.24
C ARG A 7 -15.79 -5.15 -16.82
N ILE A 8 -14.96 -6.18 -16.64
CA ILE A 8 -13.53 -6.03 -16.29
C ILE A 8 -12.74 -5.37 -17.43
N SER A 9 -13.11 -5.61 -18.69
CA SER A 9 -12.44 -4.97 -19.84
C SER A 9 -12.78 -3.49 -20.00
N GLU A 10 -13.98 -3.09 -19.55
CA GLU A 10 -14.47 -1.70 -19.59
C GLU A 10 -13.95 -0.88 -18.41
N ILE A 11 -13.70 -1.52 -17.26
CA ILE A 11 -13.20 -0.88 -16.04
C ILE A 11 -11.68 -1.02 -15.96
N LYS A 12 -10.96 0.01 -16.40
CA LYS A 12 -9.53 0.15 -16.05
C LYS A 12 -9.41 0.43 -14.56
N GLN A 13 -8.63 -0.39 -13.86
CA GLN A 13 -8.22 -0.09 -12.48
C GLN A 13 -7.58 1.30 -12.45
N PRO A 14 -7.94 2.16 -11.47
CA PRO A 14 -7.26 3.42 -11.27
C PRO A 14 -5.76 3.14 -11.10
N ARG A 15 -4.95 3.87 -11.88
CA ARG A 15 -3.50 3.75 -11.80
C ARG A 15 -2.97 4.88 -10.93
N GLY A 16 -2.07 4.54 -10.02
CA GLY A 16 -1.65 5.44 -8.94
C GLY A 16 -2.50 5.20 -7.69
N GLY A 17 -1.86 5.34 -6.52
CA GLY A 17 -2.45 5.03 -5.22
C GLY A 17 -1.62 4.09 -4.36
N PHE A 18 -0.54 3.49 -4.89
CA PHE A 18 0.42 2.79 -4.05
C PHE A 18 1.76 3.53 -4.13
N ILE A 19 2.29 3.88 -2.96
CA ILE A 19 3.64 4.43 -2.79
C ILE A 19 4.62 3.59 -3.61
N LYS A 20 5.45 4.24 -4.43
CA LYS A 20 6.43 3.52 -5.26
C LYS A 20 7.42 2.81 -4.33
N PRO A 21 7.73 1.51 -4.56
CA PRO A 21 8.75 0.79 -3.79
C PRO A 21 10.10 1.55 -3.73
N SER A 22 10.44 2.28 -4.80
CA SER A 22 11.66 3.10 -4.89
C SER A 22 11.70 4.30 -3.94
N GLN A 23 10.57 4.75 -3.39
CA GLN A 23 10.51 5.83 -2.41
C GLN A 23 10.78 5.33 -0.98
N PHE A 24 10.72 4.02 -0.75
CA PHE A 24 11.01 3.44 0.55
C PHE A 24 12.50 3.21 0.72
N LYS A 25 13.01 3.54 1.91
CA LYS A 25 14.34 3.12 2.33
C LYS A 25 14.29 1.65 2.71
N SER A 26 15.10 0.82 2.04
CA SER A 26 15.29 -0.56 2.47
C SER A 26 16.07 -0.57 3.78
N CYS A 27 15.44 -1.08 4.83
CA CYS A 27 16.04 -1.28 6.14
C CYS A 27 16.02 -2.78 6.44
N THR A 28 17.20 -3.41 6.49
CA THR A 28 17.32 -4.81 6.91
C THR A 28 17.38 -4.84 8.43
N PHE A 29 16.36 -5.40 9.07
CA PHE A 29 16.37 -5.72 10.49
C PHE A 29 16.81 -7.17 10.63
N ASN A 30 17.98 -7.39 11.24
CA ASN A 30 18.47 -8.72 11.56
C ASN A 30 18.37 -8.92 13.07
N ASP A 31 17.24 -9.46 13.52
CA ASP A 31 16.94 -9.77 14.91
C ASP A 31 17.42 -11.17 15.33
N GLN A 32 18.18 -11.86 14.47
CA GLN A 32 18.66 -13.24 14.65
C GLN A 32 17.52 -14.27 14.80
N CYS A 33 16.26 -13.90 14.49
CA CYS A 33 15.14 -14.82 14.44
C CYS A 33 15.02 -15.39 13.02
N THR A 34 15.16 -16.70 12.91
CA THR A 34 14.78 -17.42 11.69
C THR A 34 13.25 -17.44 11.60
N LEU A 35 12.65 -16.80 10.59
CA LEU A 35 11.24 -16.99 10.27
C LEU A 35 10.97 -18.50 10.11
N ASN A 36 9.88 -18.99 10.68
CA ASN A 36 9.51 -20.39 10.53
C ASN A 36 9.20 -20.71 9.05
N GLU A 37 9.59 -21.89 8.59
CA GLU A 37 9.41 -22.35 7.19
C GLU A 37 7.94 -22.34 6.74
N SER A 38 7.00 -22.38 7.68
CA SER A 38 5.56 -22.41 7.43
C SER A 38 4.82 -21.35 8.27
N GLU A 39 5.28 -20.10 8.20
CA GLU A 39 4.55 -18.95 8.73
C GLU A 39 3.45 -18.52 7.74
N ASN A 40 2.19 -18.76 8.11
CA ASN A 40 1.04 -18.32 7.33
C ASN A 40 0.43 -17.06 7.98
N ILE A 41 0.59 -15.91 7.32
CA ILE A 41 -0.10 -14.69 7.71
C ILE A 41 -1.50 -14.74 7.11
N HIS A 42 -2.52 -14.68 7.96
CA HIS A 42 -3.92 -14.66 7.50
C HIS A 42 -4.16 -13.47 6.56
N ALA A 43 -4.79 -13.72 5.41
CA ALA A 43 -4.95 -12.73 4.33
C ALA A 43 -5.57 -11.39 4.77
N PHE A 44 -6.42 -11.41 5.80
CA PHE A 44 -6.98 -10.21 6.40
C PHE A 44 -5.92 -9.24 6.93
N ILE A 45 -4.86 -9.75 7.57
CA ILE A 45 -3.78 -8.94 8.15
C ILE A 45 -3.04 -8.19 7.03
N ILE A 46 -2.78 -8.86 5.91
CA ILE A 46 -2.17 -8.23 4.73
C ILE A 46 -3.10 -7.13 4.18
N GLY A 47 -4.41 -7.38 4.11
CA GLY A 47 -5.40 -6.37 3.72
C GLY A 47 -5.37 -5.13 4.60
N LEU A 48 -5.30 -5.31 5.93
CA LEU A 48 -5.21 -4.19 6.88
C LEU A 48 -3.91 -3.39 6.72
N VAL A 49 -2.77 -4.06 6.50
CA VAL A 49 -1.48 -3.39 6.30
C VAL A 49 -1.53 -2.53 5.04
N VAL A 50 -2.07 -3.07 3.94
CA VAL A 50 -2.20 -2.35 2.67
C VAL A 50 -3.13 -1.14 2.82
N ASP A 51 -4.27 -1.30 3.49
CA ASP A 51 -5.23 -0.21 3.74
C ASP A 51 -4.63 0.90 4.61
N TYR A 52 -3.89 0.53 5.66
CA TYR A 52 -3.17 1.48 6.50
C TYR A 52 -2.10 2.26 5.72
N MET A 53 -1.31 1.57 4.88
CA MET A 53 -0.29 2.21 4.04
C MET A 53 -0.90 3.19 3.02
N PHE A 54 -2.01 2.80 2.39
CA PHE A 54 -2.75 3.65 1.45
C PHE A 54 -3.28 4.91 2.13
N SER A 55 -3.89 4.74 3.31
CA SER A 55 -4.40 5.84 4.13
C SER A 55 -3.26 6.81 4.50
N MET A 56 -2.12 6.31 4.96
CA MET A 56 -0.97 7.14 5.35
C MET A 56 -0.41 8.00 4.19
N GLU A 57 -0.39 7.49 2.95
CA GLU A 57 0.02 8.28 1.77
C GLU A 57 -0.96 9.43 1.52
N GLN A 58 -2.26 9.12 1.52
CA GLN A 58 -3.31 10.10 1.29
C GLN A 58 -3.32 11.20 2.36
N TRP A 59 -3.09 10.86 3.63
CA TRP A 59 -2.96 11.83 4.71
C TRP A 59 -1.66 12.63 4.65
N GLY A 60 -0.56 12.02 4.19
CA GLY A 60 0.72 12.71 4.01
C GLY A 60 0.64 13.84 2.98
N GLU A 61 -0.05 13.63 1.86
CA GLU A 61 -0.29 14.66 0.85
C GLU A 61 -1.11 15.83 1.42
N ILE A 62 -2.17 15.52 2.19
CA ILE A 62 -3.03 16.52 2.84
C ILE A 62 -2.22 17.39 3.81
N ILE A 63 -1.39 16.78 4.66
CA ILE A 63 -0.57 17.51 5.65
C ILE A 63 0.46 18.40 4.95
N SER A 64 1.14 17.90 3.90
CA SER A 64 2.12 18.70 3.13
C SER A 64 1.51 19.93 2.45
N SER A 65 0.22 19.84 2.06
CA SER A 65 -0.51 20.96 1.46
C SER A 65 -0.99 22.02 2.47
N GLN A 66 -1.00 21.69 3.77
CA GLN A 66 -1.49 22.57 4.84
C GLN A 66 -0.37 23.22 5.67
N THR A 67 0.89 22.82 5.53
CA THR A 67 2.01 23.48 6.19
C THR A 67 2.41 24.75 5.43
N PRO A 68 2.29 25.96 6.01
CA PRO A 68 2.82 27.17 5.38
C PRO A 68 4.34 27.10 5.41
N SER A 69 4.98 27.29 4.26
CA SER A 69 6.43 27.44 4.17
C SER A 69 6.81 28.78 4.80
N TYR A 70 7.30 28.79 6.03
CA TYR A 70 7.93 29.97 6.61
C TYR A 70 9.39 30.02 6.13
N SER A 71 9.68 31.03 5.30
CA SER A 71 11.02 31.40 4.81
C SER A 71 11.86 32.06 5.89
#